data_AF-A0AAW8F622-F1
#
_entry.id   AF-A0AAW8F622-F1
#
_cell.length_a   1.000
_cell.length_b   1.000
_cell.length_c   1.000
_cell.angle_alpha   90.00
_cell.angle_beta   90.00
_cell.angle_gamma   90.00
#
_symmetry.space_group_name_H-M   'P 1'
#
loop_
_entity.id
_entity.type
_entity.pdbx_description
1 polymer ?
#
loop_
_entity_poly.entity_id
_entity_poly.type
_entity_poly.pdbx_seq_one_letter_code
_entity_poly.pdbx_strand_id
1 'polypeptide(L)'
;MNPTVDRPAPQVTATDIRTLLDSSVELPVLYINYGPGDGDTEAELDVWAAGLVYQADIVLTRATALDLVGEEPSGETIAAFLPRVQKAVDQMISVRGM
;
A
#
# COMPACT_ATOMS: atom_id res chain seq x y z
N MET A 1 -5.91 -24.85 17.85
CA MET A 1 -4.95 -23.85 17.34
C MET A 1 -5.20 -23.78 15.85
N ASN A 2 -5.82 -22.70 15.36
CA ASN A 2 -5.90 -22.48 13.92
C ASN A 2 -4.48 -22.12 13.44
N PRO A 3 -3.97 -22.73 12.36
CA PRO A 3 -2.76 -22.24 11.74
C PRO A 3 -3.02 -20.80 11.30
N THR A 4 -2.23 -19.85 11.80
CA THR A 4 -2.08 -18.53 11.18
C THR A 4 -1.65 -18.80 9.75
N VAL A 5 -2.53 -18.48 8.80
CA VAL A 5 -2.19 -18.56 7.39
C VAL A 5 -1.28 -17.36 7.17
N ASP A 6 0.02 -17.58 7.35
CA ASP A 6 1.11 -16.63 7.10
C ASP A 6 1.08 -16.29 5.60
N ARG A 7 0.14 -15.42 5.21
CA ARG A 7 0.01 -14.96 3.83
C ARG A 7 1.13 -13.95 3.62
N PRO A 8 1.94 -14.10 2.57
CA PRO A 8 3.02 -13.17 2.31
C PRO A 8 2.46 -11.76 2.13
N ALA A 9 3.10 -10.78 2.77
CA ALA A 9 2.75 -9.39 2.58
C ALA A 9 2.95 -8.99 1.10
N PRO A 10 2.03 -8.21 0.50
CA PRO A 10 2.22 -7.74 -0.85
C PRO A 10 3.51 -6.91 -0.92
N GLN A 11 4.23 -7.10 -2.02
CA GLN A 11 5.48 -6.41 -2.25
C GLN A 11 5.20 -5.04 -2.86
N VAL A 12 5.72 -3.99 -2.23
CA VAL A 12 5.62 -2.63 -2.74
C VAL A 12 6.60 -2.46 -3.89
N THR A 13 6.10 -2.03 -5.04
CA THR A 13 6.90 -1.79 -6.23
C THR A 13 6.99 -0.29 -6.55
N ALA A 14 7.97 0.07 -7.39
CA ALA A 14 8.05 1.43 -7.93
C ALA A 14 6.82 1.80 -8.78
N THR A 15 6.13 0.81 -9.34
CA THR A 15 4.89 1.03 -10.10
C THR A 15 3.79 1.51 -9.18
N ASP A 16 3.62 0.92 -7.99
CA ASP A 16 2.57 1.31 -7.04
C ASP A 16 2.72 2.77 -6.59
N ILE A 17 3.97 3.18 -6.33
CA ILE A 17 4.28 4.57 -5.95
C ILE A 17 4.01 5.52 -7.12
N ARG A 18 4.38 5.16 -8.35
CA ARG A 18 4.07 5.99 -9.53
C ARG A 18 2.57 6.09 -9.76
N THR A 19 1.85 4.97 -9.73
CA THR A 19 0.39 4.95 -9.83
C THR A 19 -0.25 5.86 -8.79
N LEU A 20 0.24 5.85 -7.54
CA LEU A 20 -0.24 6.75 -6.49
C LEU A 20 -0.01 8.24 -6.83
N LEU A 21 1.19 8.57 -7.32
CA LEU A 21 1.59 9.95 -7.62
C LEU A 21 0.89 10.51 -8.88
N ASP A 22 0.69 9.66 -9.88
CA ASP A 22 0.04 9.98 -11.16
C ASP A 22 -1.49 9.89 -11.10
N SER A 23 -2.05 9.38 -9.99
CA SER A 23 -3.49 9.18 -9.86
C SER A 23 -4.26 10.50 -9.87
N SER A 24 -5.33 10.52 -10.67
CA SER A 24 -6.26 11.66 -10.81
C SER A 24 -7.51 11.54 -9.94
N VAL A 25 -7.63 10.49 -9.13
CA VAL A 25 -8.76 10.32 -8.20
C VAL A 25 -8.70 11.35 -7.08
N GLU A 26 -9.83 11.61 -6.43
CA GLU A 26 -9.89 12.52 -5.29
C GLU A 26 -9.20 11.91 -4.06
N LEU A 27 -8.23 12.63 -3.49
CA LEU A 27 -7.43 12.20 -2.33
C LEU A 27 -6.90 10.75 -2.48
N PRO A 28 -6.01 10.50 -3.46
CA PRO A 28 -5.51 9.17 -3.75
C PRO A 28 -4.69 8.60 -2.60
N VAL A 29 -4.94 7.32 -2.32
CA VAL A 29 -4.25 6.53 -1.30
C VAL A 29 -3.86 5.17 -1.85
N LEU A 30 -2.69 4.71 -1.45
CA LEU A 30 -2.26 3.32 -1.60
C LEU A 30 -2.81 2.54 -0.40
N TYR A 31 -3.48 1.43 -0.67
CA TYR A 31 -4.11 0.61 0.37
C TYR A 31 -3.92 -0.88 0.10
N ILE A 32 -4.11 -1.69 1.15
CA ILE A 32 -4.09 -3.16 1.02
C ILE A 32 -5.51 -3.64 0.68
N ASN A 33 -5.66 -4.24 -0.49
CA ASN A 33 -6.86 -4.93 -0.92
C ASN A 33 -6.79 -6.40 -0.54
N TYR A 34 -7.72 -6.87 0.30
CA TYR A 34 -7.79 -8.26 0.74
C TYR A 34 -8.71 -9.14 -0.11
N GLY A 35 -9.28 -8.60 -1.20
CA GLY A 35 -10.24 -9.28 -2.05
C GLY A 35 -11.61 -9.52 -1.37
N PRO A 36 -12.55 -10.18 -2.06
CA PRO A 36 -13.74 -10.71 -1.41
C PRO A 36 -13.25 -11.76 -0.39
N GLY A 37 -13.62 -11.63 0.89
CA GLY A 37 -13.05 -12.37 2.03
C GLY A 37 -13.17 -13.91 2.03
N ASP A 38 -13.38 -14.53 0.88
CA ASP A 38 -13.35 -15.97 0.63
C ASP A 38 -11.89 -16.44 0.53
N GLY A 39 -11.22 -16.55 1.69
CA GLY A 39 -10.18 -17.54 2.02
C GLY A 39 -8.84 -17.56 1.27
N ASP A 40 -8.82 -17.30 -0.04
CA ASP A 40 -7.76 -17.68 -0.97
C ASP A 40 -7.27 -16.53 -1.87
N THR A 41 -7.87 -15.34 -1.79
CA THR A 41 -7.34 -14.19 -2.55
C THR A 41 -6.13 -13.62 -1.83
N GLU A 42 -4.99 -13.55 -2.52
CA GLU A 42 -3.77 -12.91 -2.04
C GLU A 42 -4.03 -11.43 -1.79
N ALA A 43 -3.46 -10.87 -0.73
CA ALA A 43 -3.56 -9.44 -0.48
C ALA A 43 -2.74 -8.71 -1.54
N GLU A 44 -3.32 -7.66 -2.13
CA GLU A 44 -2.69 -6.86 -3.18
C GLU A 44 -2.62 -5.39 -2.76
N LEU A 45 -1.73 -4.62 -3.39
CA LEU A 45 -1.68 -3.17 -3.25
C LEU A 45 -2.42 -2.53 -4.41
N ASP A 46 -3.27 -1.56 -4.10
CA ASP A 46 -4.00 -0.80 -5.12
C ASP A 46 -4.14 0.67 -4.72
N VAL A 47 -4.48 1.52 -5.69
CA VAL A 47 -4.65 2.96 -5.50
C VAL A 47 -6.10 3.35 -5.70
N TRP A 48 -6.66 4.00 -4.69
CA TRP A 48 -8.07 4.42 -4.74
C TRP A 48 -8.30 5.73 -4.00
N ALA A 49 -9.53 6.25 -4.06
CA ALA A 49 -9.93 7.43 -3.33
C ALA A 49 -10.06 7.12 -1.82
N ALA A 50 -9.45 7.94 -0.96
CA ALA A 50 -9.46 7.74 0.50
C ALA A 50 -10.87 7.55 1.08
N GLY A 51 -11.87 8.24 0.53
CA GLY A 51 -13.26 8.17 1.00
C GLY A 51 -13.96 6.83 0.76
N LEU A 52 -13.37 5.95 -0.05
CA LEU A 52 -13.91 4.65 -0.41
C LEU A 52 -13.07 3.48 0.14
N VAL A 53 -12.01 3.79 0.90
CA VAL A 53 -11.11 2.82 1.51
C VAL A 53 -11.27 2.88 3.03
N TYR A 54 -11.26 1.71 3.69
CA TYR A 54 -11.26 1.68 5.15
C TYR A 54 -9.93 2.22 5.69
N GLN A 55 -9.99 3.18 6.62
CA GLN A 55 -8.81 3.93 7.06
C GLN A 55 -7.67 3.04 7.60
N ALA A 56 -8.00 1.92 8.23
CA ALA A 56 -6.99 1.01 8.77
C ALA A 56 -6.26 0.19 7.67
N ASP A 57 -6.71 0.26 6.42
CA ASP A 57 -6.11 -0.40 5.25
C ASP A 57 -5.27 0.55 4.41
N ILE A 58 -5.28 1.84 4.72
CA ILE A 58 -4.49 2.85 4.02
C ILE A 58 -3.03 2.75 4.46
N VAL A 59 -2.16 2.48 3.50
CA VAL A 59 -0.70 2.37 3.68
C VAL A 59 -0.05 3.75 3.55
N LEU A 60 -0.42 4.49 2.51
CA LEU A 60 0.23 5.75 2.16
C LEU A 60 -0.74 6.67 1.43
N THR A 61 -0.74 7.96 1.78
CA THR A 61 -1.48 8.97 1.02
C THR A 61 -0.59 9.61 -0.03
N ARG A 62 -1.14 10.06 -1.16
CA ARG A 62 -0.37 10.80 -2.18
C ARG A 62 0.28 12.06 -1.61
N ALA A 63 -0.42 12.78 -0.72
CA ALA A 63 0.15 13.96 -0.07
C ALA A 63 1.41 13.63 0.74
N THR A 64 1.36 12.54 1.53
CA THR A 64 2.53 12.06 2.27
C THR A 64 3.63 11.55 1.33
N ALA A 65 3.28 10.89 0.23
CA ALA A 65 4.26 10.45 -0.76
C ALA A 65 5.00 11.65 -1.34
N LEU A 66 4.29 12.67 -1.82
CA LEU A 66 4.85 13.91 -2.37
C LEU A 66 5.73 14.66 -1.38
N ASP A 67 5.33 14.73 -0.11
CA ASP A 67 6.14 15.35 0.95
C ASP A 67 7.50 14.65 1.14
N LEU A 68 7.52 13.31 0.97
CA LEU A 68 8.70 12.49 1.22
C LEU A 68 9.60 12.34 0.00
N VAL A 69 9.05 12.25 -1.20
CA VAL A 69 9.82 12.01 -2.44
C VAL A 69 9.89 13.22 -3.38
N GLY A 70 9.08 14.25 -3.17
CA GLY A 70 8.93 15.41 -4.04
C GLY A 70 7.84 15.25 -5.11
N GLU A 71 7.57 16.32 -5.86
CA GLU A 71 6.51 16.36 -6.88
C GLU A 71 6.85 15.56 -8.14
N GLU A 72 8.12 15.54 -8.54
CA GLU A 72 8.62 14.78 -9.70
C GLU A 72 9.82 13.92 -9.27
N PRO A 73 9.58 12.84 -8.50
CA PRO A 73 10.65 12.02 -7.97
C PRO A 73 11.34 11.21 -9.06
N SER A 74 12.66 11.11 -8.97
CA SER A 74 13.45 10.23 -9.84
C SER A 74 13.17 8.75 -9.53
N GLY A 75 13.52 7.86 -10.47
CA GLY A 75 13.42 6.42 -10.25
C GLY A 75 14.26 5.92 -9.05
N GLU A 76 15.43 6.53 -8.82
CA GLU A 76 16.28 6.23 -7.66
C GLU A 76 15.64 6.71 -6.35
N THR A 77 15.02 7.89 -6.35
CA THR A 77 14.29 8.43 -5.19
C THR A 77 13.13 7.51 -4.80
N ILE A 78 12.35 7.05 -5.79
CA ILE A 78 11.27 6.09 -5.57
C ILE A 78 11.83 4.76 -5.02
N ALA A 79 12.89 4.23 -5.63
CA ALA A 79 13.50 2.97 -5.19
C ALA A 79 14.02 3.03 -3.75
N ALA A 80 14.64 4.14 -3.34
CA ALA A 80 15.09 4.36 -1.97
C ALA A 80 13.94 4.49 -0.96
N PHE A 81 12.75 4.88 -1.44
CA PHE A 81 11.55 5.03 -0.62
C PHE A 81 10.81 3.70 -0.40
N LEU A 82 10.89 2.75 -1.33
CA LEU A 82 10.17 1.46 -1.25
C LEU A 82 10.33 0.70 0.08
N PRO A 83 11.54 0.55 0.65
CA PRO A 83 11.71 -0.21 1.89
C PRO A 83 10.93 0.38 3.07
N ARG A 84 10.71 1.69 3.07
CA ARG A 84 9.94 2.37 4.11
C ARG A 84 8.45 2.05 3.99
N VAL A 85 7.93 2.04 2.76
CA VAL A 85 6.53 1.69 2.50
C VAL A 85 6.30 0.21 2.75
N GLN A 86 7.23 -0.66 2.33
CA GLN A 86 7.17 -2.10 2.61
C GLN A 86 7.05 -2.37 4.11
N LYS A 87 7.87 -1.70 4.93
CA LYS A 87 7.79 -1.83 6.39
C LYS A 87 6.41 -1.46 6.95
N ALA A 88 5.73 -0.47 6.37
CA ALA A 88 4.38 -0.11 6.79
C ALA A 88 3.37 -1.21 6.42
N VAL A 89 3.45 -1.77 5.21
CA VAL A 89 2.64 -2.91 4.77
C VAL A 89 2.84 -4.12 5.70
N ASP A 90 4.09 -4.47 5.98
CA ASP A 90 4.43 -5.60 6.85
C ASP A 90 3.85 -5.43 8.26
N GLN A 91 3.93 -4.20 8.81
CA GLN A 91 3.35 -3.88 10.11
C GLN A 91 1.83 -4.00 10.12
N MET A 92 1.15 -3.54 9.07
CA MET A 92 -0.31 -3.57 8.98
C MET A 92 -0.84 -5.01 8.89
N ILE A 93 -0.16 -5.89 8.15
CA ILE A 93 -0.53 -7.30 8.05
C ILE A 93 -0.26 -8.02 9.37
N SER A 94 0.88 -7.76 10.03
CA SER A 94 1.22 -8.37 11.31
C SER A 94 0.22 -8.00 12.43
N VAL A 95 -0.26 -6.76 12.47
CA VAL A 95 -1.27 -6.32 13.47
C VAL A 95 -2.62 -7.02 13.29
N ARG A 96 -2.96 -7.43 12.06
CA ARG A 96 -4.21 -8.15 11.78
C ARG A 96 -4.18 -9.64 12.12
N GLY A 97 -3.03 -10.17 12.54
CA GLY A 97 -2.91 -11.57 12.95
C GLY A 97 -3.17 -12.57 11.81
N MET A 98 -2.83 -12.17 10.57
CA MET A 98 -2.61 -13.10 9.46
C MET A 98 -1.25 -13.76 9.64
#